data_AF-A0A6A6MYQ7-F1
#
_entry.id   AF-A0A6A6MYQ7-F1
#
_cell.length_a   1.000
_cell.length_b   1.000
_cell.length_c   1.000
_cell.angle_alpha   90.00
_cell.angle_beta   90.00
_cell.angle_gamma   90.00
#
_symmetry.space_group_name_H-M   'P 1'
#
loop_
_entity.id
_entity.type
_entity.pdbx_description
1 polymer ?
#
loop_
_entity_poly.entity_id
_entity_poly.type
_entity_poly.pdbx_seq_one_letter_code
_entity_poly.pdbx_strand_id
1 'polypeptide(L)'
;MTVEEAIKQKKQFILDYHDLFLPFVSKVRQTESTTLYGSRTLFFLTPAATLRPLAIELTRPPMDGKRQWKQVYLPTWHSTGARLWRLAKAHVLAHDSGNHRLISHWLRTHACKEPYIIAANRQLSAMHPIYRLLHPHFGYTMEINAMARKSLTNAGGIIESSFSPGKYCLEMSSVIYDKLWRFDHQALPKDLISWGMAVEDSSAPHVVRLTTQDYPFASDGLLLWDAIKKWVSDYVNHYFYLYKVAIYE
;
A
#
# COMPACT_ATOMS: atom_id res chain seq x y z
N MET A 1 25.37 10.61 -14.63
CA MET A 1 24.91 10.66 -13.24
C MET A 1 25.33 9.36 -12.58
N THR A 2 26.09 9.43 -11.49
CA THR A 2 26.45 8.26 -10.69
C THR A 2 25.28 7.84 -9.79
N VAL A 3 25.40 6.67 -9.13
CA VAL A 3 24.36 6.21 -8.19
C VAL A 3 24.28 7.14 -6.98
N GLU A 4 25.42 7.59 -6.45
CA GLU A 4 25.51 8.49 -5.30
C GLU A 4 24.86 9.84 -5.60
N GLU A 5 25.09 10.37 -6.81
CA GLU A 5 24.42 11.59 -7.28
C GLU A 5 22.90 11.38 -7.39
N ALA A 6 22.46 10.25 -7.92
CA ALA A 6 21.03 9.94 -8.06
C ALA A 6 20.34 9.83 -6.69
N ILE A 7 20.97 9.18 -5.70
CA ILE A 7 20.47 9.08 -4.33
C ILE A 7 20.39 10.48 -3.68
N LYS A 8 21.49 11.25 -3.76
CA LYS A 8 21.55 12.61 -3.19
C LYS A 8 20.49 13.54 -3.79
N GLN A 9 20.21 13.39 -5.09
CA GLN A 9 19.18 14.14 -5.80
C GLN A 9 17.77 13.55 -5.67
N LYS A 10 17.56 12.49 -4.86
CA LYS A 10 16.28 11.77 -4.70
C LYS A 10 15.66 11.29 -6.03
N LYS A 11 16.50 10.78 -6.94
CA LYS A 11 16.11 10.26 -8.25
C LYS A 11 16.08 8.74 -8.34
N GLN A 12 16.43 8.02 -7.27
CA GLN A 12 16.36 6.57 -7.21
C GLN A 12 15.19 6.13 -6.33
N PHE A 13 14.38 5.22 -6.85
CA PHE A 13 13.19 4.68 -6.18
C PHE A 13 13.21 3.16 -6.17
N ILE A 14 12.51 2.57 -5.22
CA ILE A 14 12.40 1.12 -5.08
C ILE A 14 10.95 0.69 -4.88
N LEU A 15 10.56 -0.38 -5.56
CA LEU A 15 9.38 -1.17 -5.22
C LEU A 15 9.85 -2.46 -4.55
N ASP A 16 9.68 -2.55 -3.23
CA ASP A 16 10.23 -3.63 -2.42
C ASP A 16 9.13 -4.56 -1.86
N TYR A 17 9.06 -5.77 -2.42
CA TYR A 17 8.25 -6.88 -1.89
C TYR A 17 9.10 -7.99 -1.27
N HIS A 18 10.41 -7.81 -1.21
CA HIS A 18 11.31 -8.86 -0.76
C HIS A 18 11.00 -9.26 0.68
N ASP A 19 11.06 -8.33 1.63
CA ASP A 19 10.92 -8.69 3.05
C ASP A 19 9.49 -9.09 3.42
N LEU A 20 8.50 -8.60 2.67
CA LEU A 20 7.10 -8.96 2.85
C LEU A 20 6.80 -10.37 2.36
N PHE A 21 7.34 -10.77 1.20
CA PHE A 21 6.96 -12.02 0.55
C PHE A 21 7.95 -13.15 0.80
N LEU A 22 9.23 -12.86 1.06
CA LEU A 22 10.26 -13.88 1.29
C LEU A 22 9.89 -14.92 2.37
N PRO A 23 9.25 -14.56 3.50
CA PRO A 23 8.81 -15.54 4.52
C PRO A 23 7.80 -16.57 4.00
N PHE A 24 7.05 -16.24 2.95
CA PHE A 24 6.02 -17.10 2.36
C PHE A 24 6.52 -17.93 1.17
N VAL A 25 7.67 -17.56 0.58
CA VAL A 25 8.18 -18.16 -0.66
C VAL A 25 8.32 -19.68 -0.54
N SER A 26 8.91 -20.20 0.54
CA SER A 26 9.10 -21.65 0.71
C SER A 26 7.77 -22.39 0.78
N LYS A 27 6.81 -21.89 1.57
CA LYS A 27 5.50 -22.52 1.74
C LYS A 27 4.68 -22.50 0.44
N VAL A 28 4.67 -21.38 -0.27
CA VAL A 28 3.92 -21.25 -1.54
C VAL A 28 4.50 -22.17 -2.61
N ARG A 29 5.83 -22.28 -2.70
CA ARG A 29 6.49 -23.15 -3.68
C ARG A 29 6.37 -24.65 -3.42
N GLN A 30 5.93 -25.05 -2.23
CA GLN A 30 5.56 -26.44 -1.94
C GLN A 30 4.16 -26.79 -2.48
N THR A 31 3.37 -25.79 -2.88
CA THR A 31 2.06 -26.00 -3.51
C THR A 31 2.25 -26.23 -5.00
N GLU A 32 1.50 -27.18 -5.57
CA GLU A 32 1.58 -27.50 -6.99
C GLU A 32 1.15 -26.33 -7.87
N SER A 33 1.75 -26.23 -9.06
CA SER A 33 1.37 -25.29 -10.12
C SER A 33 1.40 -23.80 -9.76
N THR A 34 2.13 -23.41 -8.71
CA THR A 34 2.34 -22.01 -8.34
C THR A 34 3.80 -21.71 -8.02
N THR A 35 4.13 -20.42 -7.95
CA THR A 35 5.46 -19.94 -7.59
C THR A 35 5.39 -18.56 -6.96
N LEU A 36 6.38 -18.24 -6.12
CA LEU A 36 6.55 -16.93 -5.52
C LEU A 36 8.04 -16.61 -5.43
N TYR A 37 8.38 -15.32 -5.45
CA TYR A 37 9.70 -14.81 -5.13
C TYR A 37 9.58 -13.61 -4.19
N GLY A 38 10.62 -13.34 -3.40
CA GLY A 38 10.83 -11.98 -2.92
C GLY A 38 11.35 -11.14 -4.09
N SER A 39 10.81 -9.94 -4.31
CA SER A 39 11.26 -9.10 -5.44
C SER A 39 11.56 -7.67 -5.04
N ARG A 40 12.60 -7.09 -5.64
CA ARG A 40 12.90 -5.66 -5.61
C ARG A 40 13.00 -5.12 -7.01
N THR A 41 12.36 -3.99 -7.28
CA THR A 41 12.50 -3.29 -8.55
C THR A 41 13.08 -1.91 -8.30
N LEU A 42 14.21 -1.62 -8.95
CA LEU A 42 14.83 -0.30 -8.90
C LEU A 42 14.33 0.55 -10.05
N PHE A 43 13.98 1.80 -9.76
CA PHE A 43 13.58 2.80 -10.72
C PHE A 43 14.48 4.03 -10.64
N PHE A 44 14.61 4.71 -11.77
CA PHE A 44 15.28 6.00 -11.88
C PHE A 44 14.35 7.04 -12.47
N LEU A 45 14.28 8.20 -11.82
CA LEU A 45 13.54 9.36 -12.30
C LEU A 45 14.37 10.07 -13.36
N THR A 46 13.89 10.00 -14.59
CA THR A 46 14.55 10.61 -15.74
C THR A 46 14.40 12.14 -15.74
N PRO A 47 15.24 12.87 -16.49
CA PRO A 47 15.05 14.31 -16.70
C PRO A 47 13.69 14.67 -17.32
N ALA A 48 13.04 13.73 -18.01
CA ALA A 48 11.69 13.88 -18.55
C ALA A 48 10.59 13.59 -17.52
N ALA A 49 10.92 13.62 -16.22
CA ALA A 49 10.02 13.38 -15.09
C ALA A 49 9.32 12.01 -15.07
N THR A 50 9.80 11.02 -15.83
CA THR A 50 9.23 9.65 -15.85
C THR A 50 10.11 8.65 -15.09
N LEU A 51 9.48 7.68 -14.43
CA LEU A 51 10.18 6.57 -13.77
C LEU A 51 10.54 5.47 -14.78
N ARG A 52 11.83 5.17 -14.87
CA ARG A 52 12.36 4.09 -15.71
C ARG A 52 12.84 2.92 -14.83
N PRO A 53 12.34 1.69 -15.04
CA PRO A 53 12.88 0.52 -14.34
C PRO A 53 14.31 0.23 -14.80
N LEU A 54 15.22 0.07 -13.84
CA LEU A 54 16.64 -0.19 -14.06
C LEU A 54 17.03 -1.65 -13.84
N ALA A 55 16.47 -2.29 -12.82
CA ALA A 55 16.81 -3.65 -12.44
C ALA A 55 15.66 -4.30 -11.66
N ILE A 56 15.54 -5.62 -11.78
CA ILE A 56 14.65 -6.45 -10.97
C ILE A 56 15.48 -7.54 -10.33
N GLU A 57 15.45 -7.60 -9.00
CA GLU A 57 15.97 -8.74 -8.24
C GLU A 57 14.81 -9.70 -7.95
N LEU A 58 15.01 -11.00 -8.21
CA LEU A 58 14.14 -12.09 -7.73
C LEU A 58 14.93 -12.98 -6.79
N THR A 59 14.36 -13.25 -5.62
CA THR A 59 15.01 -13.98 -4.53
C THR A 59 14.16 -15.14 -4.03
N ARG A 60 14.83 -16.26 -3.73
CA ARG A 60 14.29 -17.41 -3.01
C ARG A 60 15.10 -17.60 -1.73
N PRO A 61 14.45 -17.83 -0.58
CA PRO A 61 15.17 -18.15 0.65
C PRO A 61 15.90 -19.50 0.51
N PRO A 62 16.80 -19.83 1.45
CA PRO A 62 17.33 -21.20 1.54
C PRO A 62 16.19 -22.21 1.65
N MET A 63 16.15 -23.18 0.74
CA MET A 63 15.11 -24.21 0.69
C MET A 63 15.64 -25.47 -0.01
N ASP A 64 15.10 -26.64 0.33
CA ASP A 64 15.47 -27.94 -0.26
C ASP A 64 16.97 -28.26 -0.19
N GLY A 65 17.61 -27.91 0.92
CA GLY A 65 19.07 -28.07 1.12
C GLY A 65 19.93 -27.13 0.26
N LYS A 66 19.32 -26.23 -0.52
CA LYS A 66 20.03 -25.25 -1.36
C LYS A 66 20.20 -23.93 -0.62
N ARG A 67 21.32 -23.26 -0.88
CA ARG A 67 21.57 -21.89 -0.43
C ARG A 67 20.56 -20.92 -1.05
N GLN A 68 20.47 -19.72 -0.47
CA GLN A 68 19.66 -18.63 -1.03
C GLN A 68 19.98 -18.44 -2.50
N TRP A 69 18.95 -18.42 -3.34
CA TRP A 69 19.08 -18.10 -4.75
C TRP A 69 18.60 -16.67 -4.97
N LYS A 70 19.40 -15.88 -5.68
CA LYS A 70 19.02 -14.53 -6.12
C LYS A 70 19.54 -14.30 -7.52
N GLN A 71 18.75 -13.61 -8.34
CA GLN A 71 19.17 -13.21 -9.68
C GLN A 71 18.65 -11.81 -9.99
N VAL A 72 19.53 -11.00 -10.58
CA VAL A 72 19.21 -9.65 -11.06
C VAL A 72 19.01 -9.70 -12.57
N TYR A 73 17.90 -9.15 -13.02
CA TYR A 73 17.55 -8.97 -14.42
C TYR A 73 17.64 -7.49 -14.78
N LEU A 74 18.23 -7.20 -15.93
CA LEU A 74 18.42 -5.86 -16.45
C LEU A 74 17.68 -5.69 -17.78
N PRO A 75 17.18 -4.49 -18.11
CA PRO A 75 16.70 -4.18 -19.45
C PRO A 75 17.80 -4.43 -20.48
N THR A 76 17.49 -5.20 -21.52
CA THR A 76 18.43 -5.50 -22.61
C THR A 76 17.69 -5.73 -23.92
N TRP A 77 18.40 -5.53 -25.03
CA TRP A 77 17.89 -5.69 -26.40
C TRP A 77 18.22 -7.05 -27.00
N HIS A 78 19.10 -7.84 -26.37
CA HIS A 78 19.39 -9.20 -26.82
C HIS A 78 18.17 -10.11 -26.61
N SER A 79 17.81 -10.91 -27.60
CA SER A 79 16.59 -11.74 -27.64
C SER A 79 16.29 -12.51 -26.33
N THR A 80 17.20 -13.38 -25.87
CA THR A 80 17.04 -14.14 -24.61
C THR A 80 16.89 -13.24 -23.39
N GLY A 81 17.74 -12.23 -23.27
CA GLY A 81 17.70 -11.29 -22.14
C GLY A 81 16.42 -10.45 -22.12
N ALA A 82 15.93 -10.02 -23.28
CA ALA A 82 14.68 -9.28 -23.40
C ALA A 82 13.47 -10.14 -22.97
N ARG A 83 13.47 -11.44 -23.28
CA ARG A 83 12.45 -12.38 -22.79
C ARG A 83 12.53 -12.57 -21.28
N LEU A 84 13.73 -12.79 -20.74
CA LEU A 84 13.94 -12.90 -19.28
C LEU A 84 13.52 -11.62 -18.54
N TRP A 85 13.83 -10.45 -19.09
CA TRP A 85 13.39 -9.17 -18.55
C TRP A 85 11.86 -9.03 -18.53
N ARG A 86 11.17 -9.46 -19.59
CA ARG A 86 9.70 -9.48 -19.63
C ARG A 86 9.12 -10.43 -18.56
N LEU A 87 9.71 -11.60 -18.37
CA LEU A 87 9.30 -12.55 -17.32
C LEU A 87 9.55 -12.01 -15.91
N ALA A 88 10.69 -11.36 -15.67
CA ALA A 88 10.97 -10.71 -14.40
C ALA A 88 9.94 -9.63 -14.07
N LYS A 89 9.56 -8.80 -15.06
CA LYS A 89 8.47 -7.83 -14.91
C LYS A 89 7.12 -8.49 -14.63
N ALA A 90 6.81 -9.62 -15.29
CA ALA A 90 5.57 -10.35 -15.05
C ALA A 90 5.48 -10.85 -13.60
N HIS A 91 6.59 -11.35 -13.03
CA HIS A 91 6.64 -11.72 -11.62
C HIS A 91 6.42 -10.52 -10.69
N VAL A 92 7.07 -9.38 -10.95
CA VAL A 92 6.87 -8.16 -10.17
C VAL A 92 5.41 -7.69 -10.23
N LEU A 93 4.78 -7.73 -11.41
CA LEU A 93 3.37 -7.35 -11.57
C LEU A 93 2.42 -8.33 -10.87
N ALA A 94 2.74 -9.63 -10.84
CA ALA A 94 1.97 -10.60 -10.05
C ALA A 94 2.09 -10.32 -8.54
N HIS A 95 3.29 -9.97 -8.08
CA HIS A 95 3.54 -9.58 -6.69
C HIS A 95 2.79 -8.29 -6.32
N ASP A 96 2.89 -7.25 -7.16
CA ASP A 96 2.17 -5.99 -6.98
C ASP A 96 0.66 -6.21 -6.99
N SER A 97 0.13 -7.02 -7.90
CA SER A 97 -1.30 -7.37 -7.95
C SER A 97 -1.75 -8.06 -6.67
N GLY A 98 -0.96 -8.99 -6.13
CA GLY A 98 -1.23 -9.65 -4.85
C GLY A 98 -1.20 -8.66 -3.68
N ASN A 99 -0.18 -7.79 -3.62
CA ASN A 99 -0.07 -6.76 -2.60
C ASN A 99 -1.25 -5.78 -2.66
N HIS A 100 -1.55 -5.25 -3.84
CA HIS A 100 -2.67 -4.36 -4.10
C HIS A 100 -3.99 -4.98 -3.61
N ARG A 101 -4.30 -6.21 -4.02
CA ARG A 101 -5.59 -6.83 -3.69
C ARG A 101 -5.73 -7.18 -2.23
N LEU A 102 -4.69 -7.72 -1.60
CA LEU A 102 -4.73 -8.20 -0.22
C LEU A 102 -4.49 -7.10 0.80
N ILE A 103 -3.67 -6.10 0.47
CA ILE A 103 -3.16 -5.11 1.41
C ILE A 103 -3.78 -3.75 1.12
N SER A 104 -3.44 -3.13 -0.01
CA SER A 104 -3.89 -1.78 -0.34
C SER A 104 -5.40 -1.68 -0.44
N HIS A 105 -6.04 -2.69 -1.03
CA HIS A 105 -7.48 -2.77 -1.20
C HIS A 105 -8.14 -3.45 0.00
N TRP A 106 -8.02 -4.77 0.14
CA TRP A 106 -8.75 -5.51 1.19
C TRP A 106 -8.40 -5.03 2.61
N LEU A 107 -7.14 -5.07 3.01
CA LEU A 107 -6.77 -4.77 4.39
C LEU A 107 -7.03 -3.30 4.75
N ARG A 108 -6.40 -2.37 4.02
CA ARG A 108 -6.36 -0.95 4.38
C ARG A 108 -7.70 -0.24 4.20
N THR A 109 -8.58 -0.73 3.32
CA THR A 109 -9.90 -0.11 3.10
C THR A 109 -11.05 -0.95 3.65
N HIS A 110 -11.19 -2.21 3.28
CA HIS A 110 -12.34 -3.03 3.70
C HIS A 110 -12.23 -3.46 5.16
N ALA A 111 -11.15 -4.18 5.50
CA ALA A 111 -11.02 -4.82 6.80
C ALA A 111 -10.79 -3.81 7.93
N CYS A 112 -9.93 -2.80 7.73
CA CYS A 112 -9.65 -1.80 8.76
C CYS A 112 -10.81 -0.84 9.00
N LYS A 113 -11.72 -0.66 8.03
CA LYS A 113 -12.86 0.25 8.17
C LYS A 113 -14.02 -0.36 8.96
N GLU A 114 -14.27 -1.66 8.82
CA GLU A 114 -15.39 -2.36 9.46
C GLU A 114 -15.44 -2.18 11.00
N PRO A 115 -14.31 -2.22 11.75
CA PRO A 115 -14.30 -1.90 13.18
C PRO A 115 -14.83 -0.51 13.53
N TYR A 116 -14.54 0.53 12.72
CA TYR A 116 -15.06 1.88 12.96
C TYR A 116 -16.58 1.94 12.81
N ILE A 117 -17.13 1.19 11.86
CA ILE A 117 -18.58 1.10 11.63
C ILE A 117 -19.26 0.43 12.82
N ILE A 118 -18.71 -0.68 13.30
CA ILE A 118 -19.22 -1.41 14.46
C ILE A 118 -19.16 -0.52 15.71
N ALA A 119 -18.03 0.12 15.96
CA ALA A 119 -17.86 1.01 17.11
C ALA A 119 -18.83 2.19 17.07
N ALA A 120 -18.96 2.86 15.92
CA ALA A 120 -19.86 4.01 15.76
C ALA A 120 -21.33 3.62 16.01
N ASN A 121 -21.80 2.50 15.47
CA ASN A 121 -23.19 2.05 15.70
C ASN A 121 -23.44 1.55 17.13
N ARG A 122 -22.41 1.07 17.83
CA ARG A 122 -22.54 0.57 19.21
C ARG A 122 -22.43 1.68 20.26
N GLN A 123 -21.67 2.73 19.98
CA GLN A 123 -21.26 3.72 20.99
C GLN A 123 -21.79 5.13 20.72
N LEU A 124 -22.28 5.43 19.52
CA LEU A 124 -22.82 6.75 19.18
C LEU A 124 -24.30 6.64 18.83
N SER A 125 -25.12 7.47 19.48
CA SER A 125 -26.54 7.62 19.11
C SER A 125 -26.68 8.11 17.66
N ALA A 126 -27.77 7.74 16.99
CA ALA A 126 -28.12 8.25 15.67
C ALA A 126 -28.24 9.79 15.61
N MET A 127 -28.46 10.44 16.76
CA MET A 127 -28.46 11.91 16.87
C MET A 127 -27.07 12.52 17.13
N HIS A 128 -26.07 11.72 17.49
CA HIS A 128 -24.73 12.21 17.80
C HIS A 128 -24.10 12.85 16.54
N PRO A 129 -23.52 14.06 16.62
CA PRO A 129 -23.01 14.76 15.44
C PRO A 129 -21.93 13.97 14.70
N ILE A 130 -21.00 13.33 15.43
CA ILE A 130 -19.98 12.47 14.81
C ILE A 130 -20.59 11.24 14.12
N TYR A 131 -21.69 10.67 14.64
CA TYR A 131 -22.37 9.58 13.94
C TYR A 131 -22.93 10.07 12.61
N ARG A 132 -23.62 11.21 12.61
CA ARG A 132 -24.17 11.82 11.38
C ARG A 132 -23.10 12.17 10.36
N LEU A 133 -21.94 12.65 10.81
CA LEU A 133 -20.79 12.92 9.94
C LEU A 133 -20.26 11.64 9.28
N LEU A 134 -20.08 10.57 10.05
CA LEU A 134 -19.42 9.35 9.57
C LEU A 134 -20.37 8.38 8.84
N HIS A 135 -21.66 8.36 9.20
CA HIS A 135 -22.63 7.38 8.71
C HIS A 135 -22.72 7.28 7.18
N PRO A 136 -22.75 8.40 6.40
CA PRO A 136 -22.75 8.32 4.94
C PRO A 136 -21.52 7.61 4.37
N HIS A 137 -20.38 7.69 5.06
CA HIS A 137 -19.14 7.03 4.65
C HIS A 137 -19.13 5.53 4.99
N PHE A 138 -20.08 5.02 5.76
CA PHE A 138 -20.16 3.60 6.13
C PHE A 138 -21.01 2.76 5.17
N GLY A 139 -21.73 3.42 4.26
CA GLY A 139 -22.66 2.79 3.31
C GLY A 139 -22.07 1.52 2.66
N TYR A 140 -22.87 0.46 2.69
CA TYR A 140 -22.63 -0.86 2.08
C TYR A 140 -21.34 -1.60 2.50
N THR A 141 -20.50 -1.04 3.37
CA THR A 141 -19.18 -1.62 3.69
C THR A 141 -19.31 -2.96 4.43
N MET A 142 -20.21 -3.07 5.41
CA MET A 142 -20.43 -4.33 6.12
C MET A 142 -21.04 -5.41 5.23
N GLU A 143 -21.93 -5.03 4.32
CA GLU A 143 -22.59 -5.94 3.38
C GLU A 143 -21.59 -6.52 2.38
N ILE A 144 -20.79 -5.66 1.72
CA ILE A 144 -19.75 -6.12 0.79
C ILE A 144 -18.67 -6.94 1.51
N ASN A 145 -18.30 -6.59 2.75
CA ASN A 145 -17.35 -7.37 3.52
C ASN A 145 -17.91 -8.76 3.91
N ALA A 146 -19.20 -8.85 4.26
CA ALA A 146 -19.85 -10.13 4.52
C ALA A 146 -19.89 -11.01 3.26
N MET A 147 -20.20 -10.44 2.10
CA MET A 147 -20.14 -11.15 0.82
C MET A 147 -18.70 -11.58 0.49
N ALA A 148 -17.72 -10.71 0.71
CA ALA A 148 -16.32 -11.03 0.49
C ALA A 148 -15.86 -12.21 1.36
N ARG A 149 -16.23 -12.24 2.65
CA ARG A 149 -15.95 -13.38 3.54
C ARG A 149 -16.64 -14.67 3.08
N LYS A 150 -17.74 -14.58 2.34
CA LYS A 150 -18.51 -15.74 1.87
C LYS A 150 -17.96 -16.35 0.57
N SER A 151 -17.50 -15.53 -0.38
CA SER A 151 -17.13 -16.00 -1.73
C SER A 151 -15.78 -15.53 -2.26
N LEU A 152 -15.21 -14.46 -1.70
CA LEU A 152 -13.98 -13.85 -2.19
C LEU A 152 -12.76 -14.33 -1.40
N THR A 153 -12.80 -14.24 -0.08
CA THR A 153 -11.66 -14.43 0.83
C THR A 153 -11.77 -15.69 1.69
N ASN A 154 -12.83 -16.50 1.51
CA ASN A 154 -12.97 -17.81 2.12
C ASN A 154 -11.96 -18.82 1.54
N ALA A 155 -11.79 -19.94 2.27
CA ALA A 155 -11.03 -21.08 1.78
C ALA A 155 -11.60 -21.59 0.45
N GLY A 156 -10.75 -21.76 -0.55
CA GLY A 156 -11.14 -22.12 -1.92
C GLY A 156 -11.92 -21.03 -2.67
N GLY A 157 -12.02 -19.83 -2.11
CA GLY A 157 -12.68 -18.67 -2.73
C GLY A 157 -11.88 -18.09 -3.90
N ILE A 158 -12.41 -17.00 -4.47
CA ILE A 158 -11.85 -16.38 -5.67
C ILE A 158 -10.39 -15.94 -5.45
N ILE A 159 -10.05 -15.35 -4.30
CA ILE A 159 -8.68 -14.88 -4.04
C ILE A 159 -7.70 -16.05 -3.96
N GLU A 160 -8.01 -17.10 -3.21
CA GLU A 160 -7.12 -18.26 -3.09
C GLU A 160 -6.95 -19.00 -4.43
N SER A 161 -8.00 -19.03 -5.26
CA SER A 161 -7.96 -19.73 -6.55
C SER A 161 -7.23 -18.95 -7.65
N SER A 162 -7.14 -17.62 -7.52
CA SER A 162 -6.66 -16.74 -8.60
C SER A 162 -5.30 -16.09 -8.35
N PHE A 163 -4.79 -16.10 -7.11
CA PHE A 163 -3.51 -15.47 -6.75
C PHE A 163 -2.46 -16.50 -6.34
N SER A 164 -1.20 -16.25 -6.72
CA SER A 164 -0.09 -17.19 -6.52
C SER A 164 0.09 -17.71 -5.08
N PRO A 165 -0.12 -16.91 -4.01
CA PRO A 165 0.02 -17.44 -2.65
C PRO A 165 -1.05 -18.47 -2.24
N GLY A 166 -2.14 -18.62 -2.98
CA GLY A 166 -3.19 -19.59 -2.69
C GLY A 166 -3.77 -19.43 -1.28
N LYS A 167 -3.85 -20.54 -0.54
CA LYS A 167 -4.33 -20.57 0.86
C LYS A 167 -3.57 -19.66 1.84
N TYR A 168 -2.39 -19.17 1.46
CA TYR A 168 -1.59 -18.25 2.28
C TYR A 168 -1.97 -16.78 2.09
N CYS A 169 -2.89 -16.45 1.18
CA CYS A 169 -3.28 -15.06 0.87
C CYS A 169 -3.74 -14.26 2.10
N LEU A 170 -4.67 -14.79 2.90
CA LEU A 170 -5.14 -14.06 4.10
C LEU A 170 -4.12 -14.08 5.25
N GLU A 171 -3.33 -15.15 5.40
CA GLU A 171 -2.21 -15.18 6.37
C GLU A 171 -1.22 -14.05 6.06
N MET A 172 -0.87 -13.85 4.79
CA MET A 172 -0.02 -12.73 4.35
C MET A 172 -0.61 -11.37 4.73
N SER A 173 -1.91 -11.18 4.50
CA SER A 173 -2.61 -9.94 4.87
C SER A 173 -2.53 -9.68 6.38
N SER A 174 -2.75 -10.70 7.20
CA SER A 174 -2.65 -10.60 8.66
C SER A 174 -1.23 -10.29 9.15
N VAL A 175 -0.20 -10.94 8.60
CA VAL A 175 1.20 -10.68 8.97
C VAL A 175 1.63 -9.27 8.56
N ILE A 176 1.15 -8.79 7.42
CA ILE A 176 1.45 -7.43 6.95
C ILE A 176 0.72 -6.37 7.78
N TYR A 177 -0.49 -6.67 8.27
CA TYR A 177 -1.20 -5.82 9.22
C TYR A 177 -0.34 -5.56 10.47
N ASP A 178 0.16 -6.62 11.10
CA ASP A 178 1.04 -6.52 12.28
C ASP A 178 2.30 -5.68 12.02
N LYS A 179 2.93 -5.87 10.85
CA LYS A 179 4.22 -5.23 10.54
C LYS A 179 4.11 -3.77 10.09
N LEU A 180 3.09 -3.45 9.29
CA LEU A 180 3.04 -2.19 8.54
C LEU A 180 1.84 -1.31 8.85
N TRP A 181 0.75 -1.85 9.40
CA TRP A 181 -0.45 -1.05 9.56
C TRP A 181 -0.32 -0.10 10.75
N ARG A 182 -0.55 1.18 10.46
CA ARG A 182 -0.56 2.27 11.44
C ARG A 182 -1.62 3.28 11.04
N PHE A 183 -2.55 3.54 11.95
CA PHE A 183 -3.67 4.45 11.69
C PHE A 183 -3.20 5.87 11.35
N ASP A 184 -2.22 6.38 12.08
CA ASP A 184 -1.67 7.72 11.90
C ASP A 184 -0.91 7.88 10.57
N HIS A 185 -0.44 6.78 9.98
CA HIS A 185 0.16 6.75 8.66
C HIS A 185 -0.87 6.56 7.53
N GLN A 186 -2.17 6.40 7.81
CA GLN A 186 -3.20 6.36 6.75
C GLN A 186 -3.61 7.76 6.27
N ALA A 187 -3.18 8.82 6.96
CA ALA A 187 -3.32 10.18 6.48
C ALA A 187 -2.40 10.41 5.27
N LEU A 188 -2.95 10.82 4.13
CA LEU A 188 -2.20 10.88 2.86
C LEU A 188 -0.87 11.66 2.96
N PRO A 189 -0.78 12.85 3.59
CA PRO A 189 0.52 13.52 3.76
C PRO A 189 1.53 12.69 4.55
N LYS A 190 1.10 12.03 5.62
CA LYS A 190 1.97 11.20 6.46
C LYS A 190 2.37 9.90 5.77
N ASP A 191 1.49 9.28 5.00
CA ASP A 191 1.83 8.12 4.15
C ASP A 191 2.93 8.51 3.16
N LEU A 192 2.73 9.58 2.38
CA LEU A 192 3.71 10.06 1.40
C LEU A 192 5.08 10.37 2.01
N ILE A 193 5.13 11.00 3.19
CA ILE A 193 6.38 11.26 3.91
C ILE A 193 7.04 9.95 4.36
N SER A 194 6.25 9.02 4.92
CA SER A 194 6.77 7.75 5.43
C SER A 194 7.40 6.88 4.34
N TRP A 195 6.88 6.97 3.11
CA TRP A 195 7.45 6.30 1.93
C TRP A 195 8.57 7.10 1.24
N GLY A 196 8.94 8.27 1.75
CA GLY A 196 9.93 9.15 1.14
C GLY A 196 9.47 9.80 -0.18
N MET A 197 8.17 9.75 -0.47
CA MET A 197 7.55 10.34 -1.66
C MET A 197 7.21 11.82 -1.50
N ALA A 198 7.33 12.35 -0.28
CA ALA A 198 7.24 13.78 0.02
C ALA A 198 8.15 14.17 1.19
N VAL A 199 8.37 15.47 1.37
CA VAL A 199 8.96 16.07 2.57
C VAL A 199 8.01 17.10 3.16
N GLU A 200 8.04 17.29 4.48
CA GLU A 200 7.31 18.38 5.12
C GLU A 200 7.84 19.73 4.60
N ASP A 201 6.91 20.61 4.23
CA ASP A 201 7.21 21.94 3.73
C ASP A 201 6.03 22.87 4.04
N SER A 202 6.15 23.65 5.13
CA SER A 202 5.10 24.56 5.58
C SER A 202 4.78 25.67 4.58
N SER A 203 5.65 25.91 3.60
CA SER A 203 5.43 26.90 2.54
C SER A 203 4.65 26.33 1.34
N ALA A 204 4.54 25.00 1.25
CA ALA A 204 3.83 24.32 0.17
C ALA A 204 2.30 24.29 0.43
N PRO A 205 1.46 24.27 -0.63
CA PRO A 205 0.00 24.33 -0.50
C PRO A 205 -0.62 23.27 0.42
N HIS A 206 -0.03 22.07 0.45
CA HIS A 206 -0.52 20.91 1.23
C HIS A 206 0.36 20.61 2.45
N VAL A 207 1.22 21.56 2.86
CA VAL A 207 2.22 21.40 3.94
C VAL A 207 3.26 20.30 3.62
N VAL A 208 3.28 19.82 2.37
CA VAL A 208 4.23 18.83 1.87
C VAL A 208 4.68 19.19 0.46
N ARG A 209 5.93 18.86 0.16
CA ARG A 209 6.51 18.95 -1.17
C ARG A 209 6.83 17.56 -1.69
N LEU A 210 6.21 17.19 -2.82
CA LEU A 210 6.42 15.88 -3.44
C LEU A 210 7.87 15.73 -3.95
N THR A 211 8.41 14.52 -3.80
CA THR A 211 9.72 14.14 -4.36
C THR A 211 9.69 14.13 -5.89
N THR A 212 8.54 13.81 -6.48
CA THR A 212 8.31 13.84 -7.93
C THR A 212 7.12 14.76 -8.20
N GLN A 213 7.31 15.78 -9.04
CA GLN A 213 6.27 16.77 -9.31
C GLN A 213 5.07 16.18 -10.07
N ASP A 214 5.34 15.25 -11.00
CA ASP A 214 4.31 14.54 -11.76
C ASP A 214 3.99 13.19 -11.09
N TYR A 215 3.34 13.25 -9.93
CA TYR A 215 2.78 12.08 -9.24
C TYR A 215 1.26 12.23 -9.16
N PRO A 216 0.50 11.73 -10.16
CA PRO A 216 -0.94 11.99 -10.27
C PRO A 216 -1.76 11.62 -9.02
N PHE A 217 -1.60 10.41 -8.49
CA PHE A 217 -2.34 9.97 -7.29
C PHE A 217 -2.07 10.87 -6.07
N ALA A 218 -0.81 11.28 -5.86
CA ALA A 218 -0.47 12.13 -4.73
C ALA A 218 -0.99 13.56 -4.92
N SER A 219 -0.80 14.14 -6.11
CA SER A 219 -1.27 15.49 -6.44
C SER A 219 -2.79 15.61 -6.31
N ASP A 220 -3.54 14.69 -6.91
CA ASP A 220 -5.01 14.71 -6.87
C ASP A 220 -5.53 14.35 -5.47
N GLY A 221 -4.88 13.38 -4.82
CA GLY A 221 -5.25 12.94 -3.48
C GLY A 221 -5.10 14.05 -2.45
N LEU A 222 -4.06 14.89 -2.55
CA LEU A 222 -3.84 15.99 -1.61
C LEU A 222 -4.90 17.08 -1.72
N LEU A 223 -5.42 17.35 -2.94
CA LEU A 223 -6.55 18.25 -3.13
C LEU A 223 -7.80 17.74 -2.42
N LEU A 224 -8.12 16.46 -2.57
CA LEU A 224 -9.26 15.83 -1.89
C LEU A 224 -9.07 15.78 -0.38
N TRP A 225 -7.86 15.47 0.07
CA TRP A 225 -7.50 15.43 1.48
C TRP A 225 -7.77 16.78 2.16
N ASP A 226 -7.32 17.88 1.57
CA ASP A 226 -7.52 19.21 2.14
C ASP A 226 -8.99 19.63 2.13
N ALA A 227 -9.73 19.30 1.08
CA ALA A 227 -11.17 19.55 1.02
C ALA A 227 -11.92 18.81 2.14
N ILE A 228 -11.61 17.52 2.35
CA ILE A 228 -12.21 16.71 3.42
C ILE A 228 -11.80 17.24 4.79
N LYS A 229 -10.52 17.56 4.98
CA LYS A 229 -9.99 18.11 6.23
C LYS A 229 -10.70 19.41 6.60
N LYS A 230 -10.87 20.32 5.65
CA LYS A 230 -11.59 21.58 5.85
C LYS A 230 -13.04 21.33 6.25
N TRP A 231 -13.76 20.52 5.47
CA TRP A 231 -15.15 20.17 5.75
C TRP A 231 -15.33 19.57 7.16
N VAL A 232 -14.51 18.57 7.51
CA VAL A 232 -14.57 17.91 8.82
C VAL A 232 -14.24 18.89 9.94
N SER A 233 -13.26 19.77 9.75
CA SER A 233 -12.89 20.78 10.75
C SER A 233 -14.02 21.76 11.00
N ASP A 234 -14.63 22.29 9.94
CA ASP A 234 -15.76 23.23 10.04
C ASP A 234 -16.96 22.57 10.70
N TYR A 235 -17.28 21.32 10.33
CA TYR A 235 -18.35 20.54 10.96
C TYR A 235 -18.10 20.31 12.45
N VAL A 236 -16.91 19.83 12.84
CA VAL A 236 -16.58 19.54 14.24
C VAL A 236 -16.62 20.82 15.08
N ASN A 237 -16.05 21.92 14.57
CA ASN A 237 -16.04 23.21 15.26
C ASN A 237 -17.46 23.79 15.46
N HIS A 238 -18.45 23.37 14.67
CA HIS A 238 -19.85 23.76 14.86
C HIS A 238 -20.53 23.06 16.04
N TYR A 239 -20.11 21.84 16.40
CA TYR A 239 -20.74 21.08 17.49
C TYR A 239 -19.90 21.06 18.78
N PHE A 240 -18.58 21.24 18.67
CA PHE A 240 -17.65 21.14 19.79
C PHE A 240 -16.88 22.47 19.96
N TYR A 241 -17.39 23.36 20.82
CA TYR A 241 -16.89 24.72 20.99
C TYR A 241 -15.73 24.89 22.00
N LEU A 242 -15.12 23.83 22.52
CA LEU A 242 -14.19 23.92 23.66
C LEU A 242 -12.77 23.45 23.32
N TYR A 243 -11.94 24.40 22.90
CA TYR A 243 -10.50 24.50 23.22
C TYR A 243 -10.00 25.96 23.14
N LYS A 244 -10.82 26.93 23.59
CA LYS A 244 -10.37 28.33 23.84
C LYS A 244 -10.66 28.84 25.26
N VAL A 245 -11.19 28.00 26.14
CA VAL A 245 -11.44 28.35 27.54
C VAL A 245 -10.77 27.25 28.40
N ALA A 246 -9.86 27.66 29.27
CA ALA A 246 -9.02 26.85 30.18
C ALA A 246 -7.67 26.31 29.64
N ILE A 247 -6.77 27.20 29.25
CA ILE A 247 -5.35 27.12 29.66
C ILE A 247 -4.97 28.51 30.20
N TYR A 248 -5.53 28.83 31.36
CA TYR A 248 -5.00 29.80 32.31
C TYR A 248 -5.39 29.26 33.68
N GLU A 249 -4.57 28.35 34.18
CA GLU A 249 -4.23 28.13 35.58
C GLU A 249 -2.88 27.41 35.62
#